data_AF-A0A7D5R3K2-F1
#
_entry.id   AF-A0A7D5R3K2-F1
#
_cell.length_a   1.000
_cell.length_b   1.000
_cell.length_c   1.000
_cell.angle_alpha   90.00
_cell.angle_beta   90.00
_cell.angle_gamma   90.00
#
_symmetry.space_group_name_H-M   'P 1'
#
loop_
_entity.id
_entity.type
_entity.pdbx_description
1 polymer ?
#
loop_
_entity_poly.entity_id
_entity_poly.type
_entity_poly.pdbx_seq_one_letter_code
_entity_poly.pdbx_strand_id
1 'polypeptide(L)'
;MKYFVIFLTLVSVGIMLTMPSSYAQYGGPMIPSAMISESHPQLSPLWQQKFGTAWHEIVCNPRLSLVQKYDGSPACVKEQTISKLVERGWAAESETKKTLEIHG
;
A
#
# COMPACT_ATOMS: atom_id res chain seq x y z
N MET A 1 -22.72 46.62 -3.94
CA MET A 1 -22.98 45.28 -3.35
C MET A 1 -23.75 44.35 -4.29
N LYS A 2 -24.81 44.80 -4.97
CA LYS A 2 -25.63 43.96 -5.88
C LYS A 2 -24.87 43.38 -7.08
N TYR A 3 -23.98 44.15 -7.72
CA TYR A 3 -23.19 43.69 -8.86
C TYR A 3 -22.06 42.72 -8.50
N PHE A 4 -21.54 42.78 -7.28
CA PHE A 4 -20.43 41.92 -6.82
C PHE A 4 -20.89 40.45 -6.70
N VAL A 5 -22.12 40.24 -6.23
CA VAL A 5 -22.73 38.90 -6.14
C VAL A 5 -23.00 38.32 -7.54
N ILE A 6 -23.42 39.16 -8.49
CA ILE A 6 -23.67 38.75 -9.88
C ILE A 6 -22.37 38.30 -10.56
N PHE A 7 -21.28 39.05 -10.39
CA PHE A 7 -19.97 38.68 -10.92
C PHE A 7 -19.47 37.34 -10.36
N LEU A 8 -19.63 37.10 -9.05
CA LEU A 8 -19.23 35.84 -8.43
C LEU A 8 -20.02 34.64 -8.98
N THR A 9 -21.33 34.79 -9.21
CA THR A 9 -22.16 33.71 -9.77
C THR A 9 -21.84 33.39 -11.23
N LEU A 10 -21.46 34.38 -12.04
CA LEU A 10 -21.13 34.16 -13.45
C LEU A 10 -19.77 33.46 -13.61
N VAL A 11 -18.80 33.78 -12.74
CA VAL A 11 -17.48 33.12 -12.74
C VAL A 11 -17.59 31.65 -12.32
N SER A 12 -18.46 31.29 -11.38
CA SER A 12 -18.64 29.88 -10.97
C SER A 12 -19.34 29.01 -12.03
N VAL A 13 -20.27 29.57 -12.81
CA VAL A 13 -20.97 28.81 -13.86
C VAL A 13 -20.10 28.65 -15.11
N GLY A 14 -19.25 29.63 -15.42
CA GLY A 14 -18.39 29.60 -16.61
C GLY A 14 -17.25 28.57 -16.59
N ILE A 15 -16.82 28.10 -15.41
CA ILE A 15 -15.64 27.20 -15.30
C ILE A 15 -15.97 25.75 -15.68
N MET A 16 -17.25 25.33 -15.67
CA MET A 16 -17.61 23.93 -15.92
C MET A 16 -17.68 23.54 -17.42
N LEU A 17 -17.51 24.48 -18.35
CA LEU A 17 -17.72 24.22 -19.79
C LEU A 17 -16.43 23.97 -20.61
N THR A 18 -15.24 23.99 -20.00
CA THR A 18 -13.97 23.77 -20.73
C THR A 18 -13.29 22.45 -20.41
N MET A 19 -14.03 21.41 -20.03
CA MET A 19 -13.48 20.08 -19.82
C MET A 19 -13.42 19.37 -21.19
N PRO A 20 -12.23 19.17 -21.79
CA PRO A 20 -12.15 18.49 -23.07
C PRO A 20 -12.68 17.06 -22.95
N SER A 21 -13.52 16.66 -23.90
CA SER A 21 -14.07 15.32 -24.10
C SER A 21 -12.99 14.32 -24.53
N SER A 22 -11.93 14.16 -23.75
CA SER A 22 -10.90 13.15 -24.00
C SER A 22 -11.15 11.83 -23.24
N TYR A 23 -12.29 11.68 -22.57
CA TYR A 23 -12.64 10.45 -21.84
C TYR A 23 -13.17 9.32 -22.73
N ALA A 24 -13.36 9.57 -24.03
CA ALA A 24 -13.91 8.61 -24.97
C ALA A 24 -12.84 8.03 -25.92
N GLN A 25 -11.74 7.48 -25.41
CA GLN A 25 -10.94 6.50 -26.16
C GLN A 25 -9.81 5.90 -25.29
N TYR A 26 -10.12 4.83 -24.57
CA TYR A 26 -9.14 3.77 -24.26
C TYR A 26 -9.84 2.41 -24.29
N GLY A 27 -10.42 2.08 -25.44
CA GLY A 27 -10.76 0.70 -25.81
C GLY A 27 -9.49 -0.08 -26.18
N GLY A 28 -8.53 -0.15 -25.25
CA GLY A 28 -7.40 -1.06 -25.38
C GLY A 28 -7.89 -2.51 -25.26
N PRO A 29 -7.17 -3.49 -25.82
CA PRO A 29 -7.50 -4.89 -25.62
C PRO A 29 -7.56 -5.19 -24.11
N MET A 30 -8.69 -5.74 -23.65
CA MET A 30 -8.80 -6.30 -22.31
C MET A 30 -7.82 -7.47 -22.22
N ILE A 31 -6.62 -7.21 -21.74
CA ILE A 31 -5.71 -8.27 -21.32
C ILE A 31 -6.41 -8.97 -20.15
N PRO A 32 -6.74 -10.26 -20.24
CA PRO A 32 -7.30 -10.97 -19.10
C PRO A 32 -6.32 -10.85 -17.94
N SER A 33 -6.76 -10.33 -16.79
CA SER A 33 -5.94 -10.22 -15.56
C SER A 33 -5.29 -11.54 -15.12
N ALA A 34 -5.71 -12.67 -15.70
CA ALA A 34 -5.12 -13.98 -15.49
C ALA A 34 -3.76 -14.23 -16.19
N MET A 35 -3.29 -13.36 -17.09
CA MET A 35 -2.00 -13.51 -17.78
C MET A 35 -0.87 -12.62 -17.25
N ILE A 36 -1.10 -11.87 -16.17
CA ILE A 36 -0.02 -11.22 -15.44
C ILE A 36 0.42 -12.16 -14.31
N SER A 37 1.17 -13.21 -14.69
CA SER A 37 2.25 -13.70 -13.83
C SER A 37 3.44 -12.76 -14.03
N GLU A 38 3.26 -11.47 -13.79
CA GLU A 38 4.40 -10.60 -13.58
C GLU A 38 5.01 -11.03 -12.27
N SER A 39 6.17 -11.67 -12.36
CA SER A 39 7.16 -11.57 -11.31
C SER A 39 7.65 -10.13 -11.27
N HIS A 40 6.77 -9.19 -10.91
CA HIS A 40 7.18 -7.88 -10.45
C HIS A 40 8.15 -8.16 -9.30
N PRO A 41 9.40 -7.70 -9.37
CA PRO A 41 10.35 -7.93 -8.29
C PRO A 41 9.72 -7.34 -7.03
N GLN A 42 9.33 -8.20 -6.08
CA GLN A 42 8.72 -7.75 -4.85
C GLN A 42 9.71 -6.78 -4.19
N LEU A 43 9.26 -5.54 -4.01
CA LEU A 43 10.03 -4.54 -3.29
C LEU A 43 10.36 -5.08 -1.90
N SER A 44 11.56 -4.77 -1.39
CA SER A 44 11.87 -5.14 -0.02
C SER A 44 10.89 -4.45 0.94
N PRO A 45 10.60 -5.03 2.11
CA PRO A 45 9.64 -4.48 3.07
C PRO A 45 9.94 -3.02 3.43
N LEU A 46 11.22 -2.69 3.60
CA LEU A 46 11.67 -1.33 3.87
C LEU A 46 11.31 -0.37 2.73
N TRP A 47 11.40 -0.82 1.48
CA TRP A 47 10.99 -0.01 0.34
C TRP A 47 9.48 0.17 0.26
N GLN A 48 8.71 -0.90 0.49
CA GLN A 48 7.24 -0.80 0.54
C GLN A 48 6.80 0.25 1.57
N GLN A 49 7.34 0.18 2.80
CA GLN A 49 7.05 1.18 3.83
C GLN A 49 7.49 2.60 3.41
N LYS A 50 8.67 2.75 2.80
CA LYS A 50 9.15 4.06 2.31
C LYS A 50 8.25 4.66 1.23
N PHE A 51 7.58 3.82 0.44
CA PHE A 51 6.59 4.24 -0.56
C PHE A 51 5.16 4.39 0.00
N GLY A 52 5.01 4.33 1.33
CA GLY A 52 3.75 4.60 2.00
C GLY A 52 2.86 3.38 2.20
N THR A 53 3.33 2.16 1.91
CA THR A 53 2.60 0.94 2.25
C THR A 53 2.45 0.82 3.77
N ALA A 54 1.22 0.66 4.25
CA ALA A 54 0.96 0.48 5.68
C ALA A 54 1.51 -0.88 6.16
N TRP A 55 1.86 -0.99 7.45
CA TRP A 55 2.46 -2.20 8.02
C TRP A 55 1.74 -3.51 7.62
N HIS A 56 0.41 -3.53 7.75
CA HIS A 56 -0.44 -4.69 7.49
C HIS A 56 -0.65 -4.97 5.98
N GLU A 57 -0.19 -4.07 5.11
CA GLU A 57 -0.24 -4.20 3.65
C GLU A 57 1.12 -4.58 3.06
N ILE A 58 2.18 -4.61 3.87
CA ILE A 58 3.51 -5.02 3.41
C ILE A 58 3.47 -6.50 3.05
N VAL A 59 3.76 -6.80 1.80
CA VAL A 59 3.74 -8.15 1.26
C VAL A 59 5.14 -8.76 1.32
N CYS A 60 5.24 -9.94 1.90
CA CYS A 60 6.45 -10.77 1.86
C CYS A 60 6.38 -11.80 0.73
N ASN A 61 7.57 -12.26 0.31
CA ASN A 61 7.64 -13.44 -0.56
C ASN A 61 7.00 -14.64 0.15
N PRO A 62 6.46 -15.60 -0.62
CA PRO A 62 5.93 -16.83 -0.04
C PRO A 62 6.96 -17.50 0.89
N ARG A 63 6.50 -17.96 2.06
CA ARG A 63 7.31 -18.58 3.13
C ARG A 63 8.20 -17.63 3.94
N LEU A 64 8.04 -16.32 3.77
CA LEU A 64 8.60 -15.34 4.70
C LEU A 64 7.46 -14.65 5.46
N SER A 65 7.73 -14.31 6.71
CA SER A 65 6.81 -13.60 7.59
C SER A 65 7.35 -12.19 7.85
N LEU A 66 6.44 -11.22 7.91
CA LEU A 66 6.75 -9.84 8.24
C LEU A 66 7.06 -9.73 9.73
N VAL A 67 8.17 -9.06 10.07
CA VAL A 67 8.62 -8.84 11.45
C VAL A 67 9.18 -7.43 11.58
N GLN A 68 8.97 -6.80 12.74
CA GLN A 68 9.55 -5.50 13.07
C GLN A 68 10.91 -5.69 13.75
N LYS A 69 11.93 -5.07 13.17
CA LYS A 69 13.29 -5.00 13.74
C LYS A 69 13.33 -4.03 14.92
N TYR A 70 14.36 -4.14 15.76
CA TYR A 70 14.60 -3.27 16.92
C TYR A 70 14.63 -1.76 16.61
N ASP A 71 14.91 -1.37 15.36
CA ASP A 71 14.92 0.02 14.91
C ASP A 71 13.57 0.47 14.32
N GLY A 72 12.52 -0.34 14.46
CA GLY A 72 11.19 -0.08 13.92
C GLY A 72 11.03 -0.40 12.43
N SER A 73 12.11 -0.83 11.75
CA SER A 73 12.03 -1.15 10.32
C SER A 73 11.40 -2.54 10.05
N PRO A 74 10.64 -2.70 8.95
CA PRO A 74 10.06 -3.97 8.54
C PRO A 74 11.10 -4.86 7.86
N ALA A 75 11.01 -6.16 8.12
CA ALA A 75 11.79 -7.18 7.45
C ALA A 75 10.97 -8.46 7.23
N CYS A 76 11.21 -9.12 6.10
CA CYS A 76 10.66 -10.45 5.84
C CYS A 76 11.72 -11.48 6.22
N VAL A 77 11.39 -12.37 7.14
CA VAL A 77 12.29 -13.41 7.65
C VAL A 77 11.61 -14.76 7.60
N LYS A 78 12.38 -15.85 7.70
CA LYS A 78 11.77 -17.18 7.80
C LYS A 78 11.12 -17.34 9.17
N GLU A 79 9.93 -17.92 9.21
CA GLU A 79 9.18 -18.13 10.45
C GLU A 79 10.00 -18.87 11.52
N GLN A 80 10.70 -19.93 11.13
CA GLN A 80 11.60 -20.71 12.00
C GLN A 80 12.77 -19.91 12.62
N THR A 81 13.08 -18.72 12.10
CA THR A 81 14.15 -17.86 12.63
C THR A 81 13.64 -16.76 13.55
N ILE A 82 12.34 -16.51 13.58
CA ILE A 82 11.74 -15.40 14.36
C ILE A 82 12.09 -15.54 15.84
N SER A 83 11.89 -16.70 16.44
CA SER A 83 12.19 -16.91 17.87
C SER A 83 13.64 -16.58 18.21
N LYS A 84 14.59 -17.03 17.38
CA LYS A 84 16.02 -16.71 17.56
C LYS A 84 16.33 -15.23 17.37
N LEU A 85 15.59 -14.54 16.50
CA LEU A 85 15.76 -13.09 16.30
C LEU A 85 15.20 -12.29 17.49
N VAL A 86 14.10 -12.75 18.10
CA VAL A 86 13.55 -12.17 19.33
C VAL A 86 14.50 -12.41 20.51
N GLU A 87 14.99 -13.63 20.71
CA GLU A 87 15.97 -13.98 21.76
C GLU A 87 17.24 -13.11 21.70
N ARG A 88 17.65 -12.69 20.49
CA ARG A 88 18.82 -11.83 20.26
C ARG A 88 18.53 -10.34 20.37
N GLY A 89 17.29 -9.95 20.66
CA GLY A 89 16.86 -8.55 20.65
C GLY A 89 16.88 -7.90 19.26
N TRP A 90 16.87 -8.70 18.19
CA TRP A 90 16.84 -8.18 16.82
C TRP A 90 15.42 -7.85 16.36
N ALA A 91 14.44 -8.66 16.78
CA ALA A 91 13.02 -8.50 16.47
C ALA A 91 12.22 -8.18 17.73
N ALA A 92 11.14 -7.40 17.57
CA ALA A 92 10.19 -7.15 18.65
C ALA A 92 9.31 -8.38 18.92
N GLU A 93 8.99 -8.62 20.20
CA GLU A 93 8.10 -9.72 20.64
C GLU A 93 6.61 -9.46 20.33
N SER A 94 6.29 -8.24 19.87
CA SER A 94 4.95 -7.65 19.93
C SER A 94 3.90 -8.19 18.94
N GLU A 95 4.26 -9.06 17.99
CA GLU A 95 3.28 -9.56 16.99
C GLU A 95 3.19 -11.08 16.85
N THR A 96 4.07 -11.84 17.50
CA THR A 96 4.04 -13.33 17.41
C THR A 96 2.90 -13.96 18.23
N LYS A 97 2.31 -13.22 19.19
CA LYS A 97 1.28 -13.77 20.09
C LYS A 97 -0.12 -13.87 19.48
N LYS A 98 -0.44 -13.13 18.42
CA LYS A 98 -1.83 -13.08 17.90
C LYS A 98 -2.26 -14.34 17.14
N THR A 99 -1.31 -15.15 16.67
CA THR A 99 -1.63 -16.40 15.95
C THR A 99 -1.80 -17.60 16.89
N LEU A 100 -1.23 -17.55 18.11
CA LEU A 100 -1.29 -18.66 19.08
C LEU A 100 -2.55 -18.66 19.97
N GLU A 101 -3.37 -17.61 19.95
CA GLU A 101 -4.62 -17.53 20.73
C GLU A 101 -5.88 -17.98 19.97
N ILE A 102 -5.76 -18.44 18.72
CA ILE A 102 -6.91 -18.93 17.91
C ILE A 102 -7.01 -20.48 17.92
N HIS A 103 -6.22 -21.16 18.76
CA HIS A 103 -6.27 -22.63 18.90
C HIS A 103 -6.05 -23.12 20.35
N GLY A 104 -6.49 -22.33 21.34
CA GLY A 104 -6.55 -22.72 22.75
C GLY A 104 -7.98 -22.74 23.25
#